data_AF-A0A328B4G4-F1
#
_entry.id   AF-A0A328B4G4-F1
#
_cell.length_a   1.000
_cell.length_b   1.000
_cell.length_c   1.000
_cell.angle_alpha   90.00
_cell.angle_beta   90.00
_cell.angle_gamma   90.00
#
_symmetry.space_group_name_H-M   'P 1'
#
loop_
_entity.id
_entity.type
_entity.pdbx_description
1 polymer ?
#
loop_
_entity_poly.entity_id
_entity_poly.type
_entity_poly.pdbx_seq_one_letter_code
_entity_poly.pdbx_strand_id
1 'polypeptide(L)'
;MFRKLLGEDAYDYSVFAVDEGELPASPEVCDAWLVTGSSCGVYDPLPWIGELKGFLNAAKGRAPLVGICFGHQVMAEAFGGKVIKSPKGWGLGEHQYAVLRAEDWMDGPDHIRLPASHQDQVVELPPHAEVMAANAFAPMGALVYRDQPAISLQLHPEFEPQYAVALIEARRGSRYADEEADRAIASYRAPDDRARVGGWIRNFLARATA
;
A
#
# COMPACT_ATOMS: atom_id res chain seq x y z
N MET A 1 10.86 7.28 -4.47
CA MET A 1 9.44 7.43 -4.92
C MET A 1 8.59 8.12 -3.87
N PHE A 2 8.48 7.59 -2.66
CA PHE A 2 7.68 8.22 -1.59
C PHE A 2 8.14 9.64 -1.21
N ARG A 3 9.44 9.92 -1.10
CA ARG A 3 9.93 11.30 -0.89
C ARG A 3 9.40 12.28 -1.94
N LYS A 4 9.41 11.90 -3.22
CA LYS A 4 8.82 12.71 -4.30
C LYS A 4 7.30 12.86 -4.16
N LEU A 5 6.59 11.77 -3.86
CA LEU A 5 5.13 11.76 -3.71
C LEU A 5 4.65 12.63 -2.52
N LEU A 6 5.37 12.53 -1.40
CA LEU A 6 5.03 13.17 -0.13
C LEU A 6 5.73 14.54 0.05
N GLY A 7 6.67 14.90 -0.83
CA GLY A 7 7.44 16.13 -0.77
C GLY A 7 8.81 15.91 -0.13
N GLU A 8 9.88 16.22 -0.86
CA GLU A 8 11.25 15.91 -0.41
C GLU A 8 11.65 16.63 0.88
N ASP A 9 11.11 17.83 1.09
CA ASP A 9 11.35 18.67 2.26
C ASP A 9 10.18 18.64 3.27
N ALA A 10 9.18 17.79 3.05
CA ALA A 10 7.97 17.77 3.89
C ALA A 10 8.17 17.03 5.23
N TYR A 11 9.16 16.14 5.30
CA TYR A 11 9.46 15.31 6.47
C TYR A 11 10.97 15.05 6.58
N ASP A 12 11.44 14.71 7.77
CA ASP A 12 12.74 14.03 7.93
C ASP A 12 12.56 12.53 7.67
N TYR A 13 13.32 11.98 6.73
CA TYR A 13 13.09 10.64 6.20
C TYR A 13 14.20 9.67 6.59
N SER A 14 13.90 8.78 7.52
CA SER A 14 14.72 7.59 7.81
C SER A 14 14.25 6.37 7.01
N VAL A 15 15.19 5.58 6.51
CA VAL A 15 14.92 4.32 5.77
C VAL A 15 15.54 3.17 6.55
N PHE A 16 14.78 2.10 6.71
CA PHE A 16 15.16 0.88 7.41
C PHE A 16 15.00 -0.29 6.44
N ALA A 17 16.10 -0.94 6.06
CA ALA A 17 16.08 -2.11 5.17
C ALA A 17 15.69 -3.36 5.98
N VAL A 18 14.40 -3.48 6.30
CA VAL A 18 13.89 -4.56 7.17
C VAL A 18 14.17 -5.94 6.59
N ASP A 19 14.15 -6.09 5.26
CA ASP A 19 14.49 -7.33 4.56
C ASP A 19 15.99 -7.69 4.65
N GLU A 20 16.83 -6.73 5.00
CA GLU A 20 18.25 -6.90 5.33
C GLU A 20 18.49 -6.98 6.86
N GLY A 21 17.41 -7.08 7.65
CA GLY A 21 17.47 -7.19 9.11
C GLY A 21 17.58 -5.86 9.87
N GLU A 22 17.44 -4.73 9.17
CA GLU A 22 17.47 -3.41 9.78
C GLU A 22 16.07 -2.99 10.21
N LEU A 23 15.67 -3.33 11.44
CA LEU A 23 14.47 -2.78 12.07
C LEU A 23 14.78 -1.55 12.93
N PRO A 24 13.83 -0.62 13.07
CA PRO A 24 13.94 0.44 14.07
C PRO A 24 14.04 -0.14 15.48
N ALA A 25 14.83 0.51 16.34
CA ALA A 25 15.02 0.05 17.72
C ALA A 25 13.72 0.05 18.53
N SER A 26 12.82 1.00 18.26
CA SER A 26 11.49 1.05 18.85
C SER A 26 10.53 1.89 17.98
N PRO A 27 9.20 1.78 18.17
CA PRO A 27 8.22 2.59 17.45
C PRO A 27 8.37 4.10 17.62
N GLU A 28 8.99 4.53 18.73
CA GLU A 28 9.17 5.95 19.10
C GLU A 28 10.36 6.62 18.39
N VAL A 29 11.11 5.88 17.57
CA VAL A 29 12.24 6.43 16.78
C VAL A 29 11.77 7.42 15.71
N CYS A 30 10.54 7.26 15.21
CA CYS A 30 9.94 8.16 14.24
C CYS A 30 8.52 8.50 14.65
N ASP A 31 8.06 9.70 14.30
CA ASP A 31 6.71 10.16 14.62
C ASP A 31 5.63 9.41 13.83
N ALA A 32 5.98 8.81 12.69
CA ALA A 32 5.09 7.99 11.86
C ALA A 32 5.87 6.96 11.03
N TRP A 33 5.18 5.93 10.54
CA TRP A 33 5.77 4.84 9.76
C TRP A 33 5.05 4.62 8.44
N LEU A 34 5.82 4.44 7.37
CA LEU A 34 5.34 4.03 6.05
C LEU A 34 5.99 2.70 5.66
N VAL A 35 5.17 1.65 5.50
CA VAL A 35 5.61 0.32 5.06
C VAL A 35 5.41 0.20 3.56
N THR A 36 6.49 -0.01 2.82
CA THR A 36 6.50 -0.04 1.35
C THR A 36 6.06 -1.39 0.78
N GLY A 37 6.01 -1.47 -0.55
CA GLY A 37 5.84 -2.73 -1.28
C GLY A 37 7.05 -3.67 -1.15
N SER A 38 6.82 -4.95 -1.45
CA SER A 38 7.83 -6.01 -1.57
C SER A 38 7.39 -7.01 -2.64
N SER A 39 8.33 -7.77 -3.20
CA SER A 39 8.03 -8.91 -4.10
C SER A 39 7.71 -10.21 -3.36
N CYS A 40 7.85 -10.23 -2.04
CA CYS A 40 7.55 -11.38 -1.18
C CYS A 40 6.06 -11.41 -0.80
N GLY A 41 5.54 -12.60 -0.52
CA GLY A 41 4.24 -12.79 0.12
C GLY A 41 4.36 -12.66 1.64
N VAL A 42 3.33 -12.12 2.29
CA VAL A 42 3.29 -11.94 3.77
C VAL A 42 3.25 -13.25 4.57
N TYR A 43 3.10 -14.37 3.87
CA TYR A 43 3.14 -15.74 4.38
C TYR A 43 4.43 -16.47 4.01
N ASP A 44 5.36 -15.84 3.29
CA ASP A 44 6.65 -16.44 3.00
C ASP A 44 7.41 -16.67 4.32
N PRO A 45 8.16 -17.78 4.46
CA PRO A 45 8.85 -18.14 5.69
C PRO A 45 10.17 -17.35 5.87
N LEU A 46 10.11 -16.03 5.70
CA LEU A 46 11.25 -15.12 5.84
C LEU A 46 11.21 -14.47 7.24
N PRO A 47 12.28 -14.57 8.06
CA PRO A 47 12.28 -14.07 9.43
C PRO A 47 11.85 -12.61 9.58
N TRP A 48 12.34 -11.75 8.69
CA TRP A 48 12.03 -10.31 8.71
C TRP A 48 10.53 -10.01 8.59
N ILE A 49 9.73 -10.89 7.97
CA ILE A 49 8.27 -10.70 7.88
C ILE A 49 7.65 -10.85 9.26
N GLY A 50 8.07 -11.85 10.03
CA GLY A 50 7.63 -12.06 11.41
C GLY A 50 8.06 -10.91 12.31
N GLU A 51 9.30 -10.44 12.16
CA GLU A 51 9.85 -9.30 12.90
C GLU A 51 9.09 -8.01 12.57
N LEU A 52 8.79 -7.76 11.30
CA LEU A 52 7.98 -6.63 10.86
C LEU A 52 6.56 -6.69 11.43
N LYS A 53 5.89 -7.85 11.40
CA LYS A 53 4.57 -8.04 12.05
C LYS A 53 4.66 -7.76 13.56
N GLY A 54 5.74 -8.17 14.22
CA GLY A 54 6.02 -7.86 15.62
C GLY A 54 6.16 -6.36 15.87
N PHE A 55 6.95 -5.68 15.04
CA PHE A 55 7.12 -4.22 15.09
C PHE A 55 5.79 -3.48 14.88
N LEU A 56 4.99 -3.87 13.89
CA LEU A 56 3.68 -3.25 13.62
C LEU A 56 2.73 -3.40 14.80
N ASN A 57 2.72 -4.55 15.46
CA ASN A 57 1.95 -4.75 16.69
C ASN A 57 2.47 -3.90 17.85
N ALA A 58 3.78 -3.69 17.97
CA ALA A 58 4.35 -2.80 18.98
C ALA A 58 4.02 -1.32 18.70
N ALA A 59 3.99 -0.92 17.43
CA ALA A 59 3.68 0.44 16.99
C ALA A 59 2.18 0.78 17.03
N LYS A 60 1.31 -0.23 17.12
CA LYS A 60 -0.15 -0.07 17.15
C LYS A 60 -0.59 0.91 18.23
N GLY A 61 -1.26 1.99 17.81
CA GLY A 61 -1.74 3.06 18.69
C GLY A 61 -0.66 3.96 19.29
N ARG A 62 0.62 3.78 18.91
CA ARG A 62 1.75 4.61 19.37
C ARG A 62 2.24 5.60 18.34
N ALA A 63 2.14 5.25 17.05
CA ALA A 63 2.51 6.11 15.95
C ALA A 63 1.56 5.87 14.76
N PRO A 64 1.36 6.87 13.87
CA PRO A 64 0.58 6.68 12.66
C PRO A 64 1.24 5.70 11.70
N LEU A 65 0.44 4.84 11.07
CA LEU A 65 0.92 3.80 10.15
C LEU A 65 0.29 3.95 8.76
N VAL A 66 1.13 3.89 7.72
CA VAL A 66 0.72 3.86 6.32
C VAL A 66 1.28 2.61 5.65
N GLY A 67 0.44 1.78 5.04
CA GLY A 67 0.89 0.57 4.34
C GLY A 67 0.58 0.62 2.85
N ILE A 68 1.57 0.34 2.00
CA ILE A 68 1.41 0.34 0.54
C ILE A 68 1.73 -1.04 -0.05
N CYS A 69 0.80 -1.60 -0.82
CA CYS A 69 0.89 -2.91 -1.46
C CYS A 69 1.22 -4.04 -0.46
N PHE A 70 2.46 -4.53 -0.41
CA PHE A 70 2.89 -5.46 0.65
C PHE A 70 2.68 -4.85 2.04
N GLY A 71 2.96 -3.55 2.23
CA GLY A 71 2.68 -2.83 3.47
C GLY A 71 1.21 -2.92 3.90
N HIS A 72 0.29 -2.84 2.93
CA HIS A 72 -1.14 -3.02 3.19
C HIS A 72 -1.47 -4.44 3.65
N GLN A 73 -0.88 -5.43 2.99
CA GLN A 73 -1.08 -6.84 3.31
C GLN A 73 -0.49 -7.21 4.68
N VAL A 74 0.75 -6.78 4.97
CA VAL A 74 1.44 -7.13 6.21
C VAL A 74 0.82 -6.42 7.41
N MET A 75 0.32 -5.19 7.23
CA MET A 75 -0.49 -4.52 8.26
C MET A 75 -1.78 -5.28 8.52
N ALA A 76 -2.49 -5.72 7.48
CA ALA A 76 -3.71 -6.50 7.67
C ALA A 76 -3.43 -7.81 8.43
N GLU A 77 -2.41 -8.57 8.04
CA GLU A 77 -1.99 -9.78 8.74
C GLU A 77 -1.55 -9.51 10.19
N ALA A 78 -0.71 -8.48 10.41
CA ALA A 78 -0.23 -8.13 11.74
C ALA A 78 -1.38 -7.81 12.71
N PHE A 79 -2.45 -7.22 12.19
CA PHE A 79 -3.61 -6.82 12.96
C PHE A 79 -4.76 -7.84 12.95
N GLY A 80 -4.51 -9.08 12.52
CA GLY A 80 -5.47 -10.19 12.65
C GLY A 80 -6.43 -10.37 11.49
N GLY A 81 -6.16 -9.72 10.35
CA GLY A 81 -6.78 -10.06 9.07
C GLY A 81 -6.07 -11.22 8.38
N LYS A 82 -6.45 -11.51 7.15
CA LYS A 82 -5.87 -12.60 6.34
C LYS A 82 -5.58 -12.18 4.93
N VAL A 83 -4.41 -12.57 4.45
CA VAL A 83 -3.98 -12.37 3.07
C VAL A 83 -3.78 -13.72 2.40
N ILE A 84 -4.22 -13.81 1.14
CA ILE A 84 -3.95 -14.97 0.29
C ILE A 84 -3.44 -14.51 -1.06
N LYS A 85 -2.80 -15.44 -1.77
CA LYS A 85 -2.61 -15.32 -3.21
C LYS A 85 -3.95 -15.36 -3.93
N SER A 86 -4.29 -14.31 -4.68
CA SER A 86 -5.60 -14.24 -5.34
C SER A 86 -5.71 -15.29 -6.45
N PRO A 87 -6.83 -16.05 -6.49
CA PRO A 87 -7.11 -16.96 -7.59
C PRO A 87 -7.49 -16.22 -8.88
N LYS A 88 -7.69 -14.89 -8.83
CA LYS A 88 -8.07 -14.06 -9.99
C LYS A 88 -6.87 -13.70 -10.89
N GLY A 89 -5.67 -14.15 -10.55
CA GLY A 89 -4.44 -13.77 -11.26
C GLY A 89 -3.91 -12.39 -10.84
N TRP A 90 -3.09 -11.79 -11.69
CA TRP A 90 -2.42 -10.52 -11.40
C TRP A 90 -3.31 -9.29 -11.64
N GLY A 91 -3.23 -8.33 -10.72
CA GLY A 91 -3.68 -6.96 -10.90
C GLY A 91 -2.50 -6.11 -11.35
N LEU A 92 -2.45 -5.83 -12.66
CA LEU A 92 -1.40 -5.04 -13.30
C LEU A 92 -2.02 -3.84 -14.03
N GLY A 93 -1.26 -2.75 -14.11
CA GLY A 93 -1.67 -1.53 -14.81
C GLY A 93 -2.45 -0.56 -13.92
N GLU A 94 -3.05 0.45 -14.52
CA GLU A 94 -3.97 1.39 -13.87
C GLU A 94 -5.31 0.71 -13.58
N HIS A 95 -5.70 0.70 -12.30
CA HIS A 95 -6.99 0.20 -11.87
C HIS A 95 -7.81 1.32 -11.26
N GLN A 96 -9.11 1.30 -11.51
CA GLN A 96 -10.08 2.19 -10.87
C GLN A 96 -10.71 1.49 -9.66
N TYR A 97 -10.76 2.19 -8.54
CA TYR A 97 -11.39 1.76 -7.30
C TYR A 97 -12.47 2.76 -6.93
N ALA A 98 -13.65 2.27 -6.54
CA ALA A 98 -14.68 3.09 -5.93
C ALA A 98 -14.26 3.48 -4.52
N VAL A 99 -14.39 4.76 -4.19
CA VAL A 99 -14.25 5.26 -2.83
C VAL A 99 -15.57 4.97 -2.12
N LEU A 100 -15.54 4.02 -1.21
CA LEU A 100 -16.72 3.60 -0.45
C LEU A 100 -16.93 4.45 0.80
N ARG A 101 -15.86 5.10 1.26
CA ARG A 101 -15.89 5.93 2.44
C ARG A 101 -15.00 7.15 2.27
N ALA A 102 -15.58 8.32 2.48
CA ALA A 102 -14.84 9.56 2.59
C ALA A 102 -14.36 9.77 4.02
N GLU A 103 -13.10 10.14 4.16
CA GLU A 103 -12.52 10.61 5.41
C GLU A 103 -12.29 12.12 5.32
N ASP A 104 -12.19 12.77 6.47
CA ASP A 104 -12.08 14.22 6.59
C ASP A 104 -10.75 14.79 6.01
N TRP A 105 -9.74 13.93 5.78
CA TRP A 105 -8.46 14.24 5.13
C TRP A 105 -8.46 14.04 3.61
N MET A 106 -9.60 13.64 3.03
CA MET A 106 -9.79 13.40 1.60
C MET A 106 -10.54 14.55 0.90
N ASP A 107 -10.38 14.67 -0.42
CA ASP A 107 -11.11 15.62 -1.29
C ASP A 107 -12.38 15.02 -1.94
N GLY A 108 -12.78 13.81 -1.53
CA GLY A 108 -14.10 13.23 -1.77
C GLY A 108 -14.49 12.77 -3.20
N PRO A 109 -13.59 12.24 -4.05
CA PRO A 109 -14.00 11.70 -5.35
C PRO A 109 -14.77 10.37 -5.20
N ASP A 110 -15.65 10.06 -6.14
CA ASP A 110 -16.36 8.76 -6.19
C ASP A 110 -15.41 7.59 -6.51
N HIS A 111 -14.32 7.89 -7.22
CA HIS A 111 -13.34 6.90 -7.67
C HIS A 111 -11.92 7.45 -7.61
N ILE A 112 -10.95 6.54 -7.45
CA ILE A 112 -9.53 6.79 -7.68
C ILE A 112 -8.99 5.82 -8.72
N ARG A 113 -8.06 6.29 -9.54
CA ARG A 113 -7.34 5.50 -10.53
C ARG A 113 -5.85 5.56 -10.27
N LEU A 114 -5.25 4.40 -10.01
CA LEU A 114 -3.84 4.29 -9.61
C LEU A 114 -3.19 3.03 -10.22
N PRO A 115 -1.85 3.01 -10.32
CA PRO A 115 -1.12 1.79 -10.66
C PRO A 115 -1.38 0.66 -9.64
N ALA A 116 -1.58 -0.55 -10.15
CA ALA A 116 -1.64 -1.81 -9.42
C ALA A 116 -0.51 -2.72 -9.89
N SER A 117 0.12 -3.42 -8.94
CA SER A 117 1.12 -4.46 -9.23
C SER A 117 1.11 -5.49 -8.10
N HIS A 118 0.04 -6.28 -8.03
CA HIS A 118 -0.12 -7.28 -6.98
C HIS A 118 -0.91 -8.49 -7.47
N GLN A 119 -0.68 -9.64 -6.84
CA GLN A 119 -1.54 -10.82 -6.98
C GLN A 119 -2.18 -11.16 -5.64
N ASP A 120 -1.45 -10.97 -4.55
CA ASP A 120 -1.97 -11.20 -3.21
C ASP A 120 -2.98 -10.13 -2.83
N GLN A 121 -3.95 -10.53 -2.00
CA GLN A 121 -5.04 -9.68 -1.56
C GLN A 121 -5.42 -10.01 -0.11
N VAL A 122 -5.81 -8.98 0.64
CA VAL A 122 -6.54 -9.16 1.89
C VAL A 122 -7.90 -9.76 1.55
N VAL A 123 -8.29 -10.82 2.27
CA VAL A 123 -9.57 -11.54 2.09
C VAL A 123 -10.38 -11.64 3.37
N GLU A 124 -9.76 -11.42 4.53
CA GLU A 124 -10.44 -11.26 5.81
C GLU A 124 -9.94 -9.96 6.46
N LEU A 125 -10.87 -9.09 6.85
CA LEU A 125 -10.54 -7.80 7.45
C LEU A 125 -9.96 -7.99 8.86
N PRO A 126 -8.93 -7.22 9.23
CA PRO A 126 -8.55 -7.04 10.63
C PRO A 126 -9.74 -6.55 11.47
N PRO A 127 -9.84 -6.92 12.76
CA PRO A 127 -10.77 -6.27 13.67
C PRO A 127 -10.58 -4.75 13.64
N HIS A 128 -11.70 -4.02 13.58
CA HIS A 128 -11.73 -2.55 13.50
C HIS A 128 -11.21 -1.91 12.21
N ALA A 129 -10.88 -2.70 11.19
CA ALA A 129 -10.63 -2.16 9.85
C ALA A 129 -11.94 -2.00 9.06
N GLU A 130 -12.02 -0.92 8.29
CA GLU A 130 -13.10 -0.67 7.36
C GLU A 130 -12.53 -0.46 5.94
N VAL A 131 -13.30 -0.85 4.92
CA VAL A 131 -12.91 -0.67 3.53
C VAL A 131 -13.16 0.78 3.12
N MET A 132 -12.09 1.48 2.76
CA MET A 132 -12.12 2.84 2.24
C MET A 132 -12.31 2.86 0.73
N ALA A 133 -11.62 1.98 -0.01
CA ALA A 133 -11.74 1.89 -1.46
C ALA A 133 -11.68 0.43 -1.95
N ALA A 134 -12.44 0.11 -2.99
CA ALA A 134 -12.57 -1.26 -3.50
C ALA A 134 -12.86 -1.33 -5.00
N ASN A 135 -12.60 -2.48 -5.60
CA ASN A 135 -13.20 -2.86 -6.87
C ASN A 135 -13.51 -4.36 -6.91
N ALA A 136 -14.07 -4.84 -8.03
CA ALA A 136 -14.40 -6.26 -8.19
C ALA A 136 -13.17 -7.18 -8.15
N PHE A 137 -11.98 -6.68 -8.51
CA PHE A 137 -10.74 -7.45 -8.49
C PHE A 137 -10.19 -7.61 -7.07
N ALA A 138 -10.05 -6.52 -6.32
CA ALA A 138 -9.60 -6.45 -4.93
C ALA A 138 -10.64 -5.70 -4.06
N PRO A 139 -11.53 -6.44 -3.36
CA PRO A 139 -12.60 -5.85 -2.54
C PRO A 139 -12.12 -5.07 -1.32
N MET A 140 -10.87 -5.24 -0.91
CA MET A 140 -10.25 -4.62 0.26
C MET A 140 -9.08 -3.74 -0.19
N GLY A 141 -9.31 -2.90 -1.20
CA GLY A 141 -8.29 -2.14 -1.92
C GLY A 141 -7.59 -1.04 -1.13
N ALA A 142 -8.31 -0.45 -0.18
CA ALA A 142 -7.75 0.45 0.81
C ALA A 142 -8.52 0.31 2.10
N LEU A 143 -7.82 0.36 3.23
CA LEU A 143 -8.36 0.17 4.56
C LEU A 143 -8.05 1.38 5.44
N VAL A 144 -8.98 1.67 6.34
CA VAL A 144 -8.77 2.55 7.49
C VAL A 144 -8.98 1.74 8.76
N TYR A 145 -8.09 1.89 9.72
CA TYR A 145 -8.13 1.16 10.99
C TYR A 145 -8.68 2.12 12.04
N ARG A 146 -9.75 1.74 12.74
CA ARG A 146 -10.50 2.65 13.64
C ARG A 146 -9.98 2.69 15.07
N ASP A 147 -9.19 1.70 15.44
CA ASP A 147 -8.61 1.54 16.77
C ASP A 147 -7.22 2.18 16.90
N GLN A 148 -6.70 2.78 15.83
CA GLN A 148 -5.38 3.42 15.76
C GLN A 148 -5.32 4.38 14.57
N PRO A 149 -4.41 5.37 14.57
CA PRO A 149 -4.16 6.17 13.37
C PRO A 149 -3.45 5.31 12.31
N ALA A 150 -4.19 4.54 11.52
CA ALA A 150 -3.60 3.78 10.43
C ALA A 150 -4.46 3.75 9.18
N ILE A 151 -3.80 3.78 8.03
CA ILE A 151 -4.40 3.57 6.71
C ILE A 151 -3.52 2.64 5.87
N SER A 152 -4.12 1.94 4.92
CA SER A 152 -3.34 1.14 3.98
C SER A 152 -4.00 1.05 2.61
N LEU A 153 -3.19 0.92 1.55
CA LEU A 153 -3.64 0.87 0.16
C LEU A 153 -2.93 -0.26 -0.58
N GLN A 154 -3.68 -1.07 -1.32
CA GLN A 154 -3.14 -2.10 -2.19
C GLN A 154 -2.49 -1.51 -3.47
N LEU A 155 -2.94 -0.32 -3.87
CA LEU A 155 -2.48 0.43 -5.04
C LEU A 155 -1.19 1.21 -4.76
N HIS A 156 -0.49 1.58 -5.83
CA HIS A 156 0.80 2.26 -5.79
C HIS A 156 0.71 3.74 -6.21
N PRO A 157 0.32 4.67 -5.31
CA PRO A 157 0.35 6.10 -5.62
C PRO A 157 1.77 6.62 -5.92
N GLU A 158 2.81 5.91 -5.49
CA GLU A 158 4.21 6.27 -5.67
C GLU A 158 4.80 5.83 -7.02
N PHE A 159 4.11 4.96 -7.77
CA PHE A 159 4.59 4.49 -9.06
C PHE A 159 4.32 5.52 -10.16
N GLU A 160 5.37 6.16 -10.66
CA GLU A 160 5.26 6.93 -11.91
C GLU A 160 4.89 6.00 -13.07
N PRO A 161 4.03 6.42 -14.02
CA PRO A 161 3.63 5.58 -15.15
C PRO A 161 4.81 4.96 -15.90
N GLN A 162 5.87 5.75 -16.15
CA GLN A 162 7.09 5.26 -16.80
C GLN A 162 7.79 4.14 -16.02
N TYR A 163 7.81 4.23 -14.69
CA TYR A 163 8.41 3.20 -13.84
C TYR A 163 7.55 1.94 -13.83
N ALA A 164 6.23 2.10 -13.71
CA ALA A 164 5.31 0.97 -13.72
C ALA A 164 5.36 0.20 -15.05
N VAL A 165 5.39 0.91 -16.18
CA VAL A 165 5.57 0.30 -17.52
C VAL A 165 6.91 -0.43 -17.63
N ALA A 166 8.01 0.19 -17.19
CA ALA A 166 9.33 -0.45 -17.21
C ALA A 166 9.37 -1.72 -16.33
N LEU A 167 8.74 -1.67 -15.15
CA LEU A 167 8.61 -2.84 -14.28
C LEU A 167 7.78 -3.95 -14.93
N ILE A 168 6.73 -3.57 -15.67
CA ILE A 168 5.90 -4.52 -16.42
C ILE A 168 6.70 -5.23 -17.50
N GLU A 169 7.42 -4.45 -18.31
CA GLU A 169 8.28 -4.99 -19.37
C GLU A 169 9.38 -5.91 -18.81
N ALA A 170 10.02 -5.53 -17.71
CA ALA A 170 11.08 -6.33 -17.10
C ALA A 170 10.62 -7.70 -16.58
N ARG A 171 9.31 -7.88 -16.34
CA ARG A 171 8.72 -9.10 -15.78
C ARG A 171 7.84 -9.86 -16.77
N ARG A 172 7.62 -9.29 -17.96
CA ARG A 172 6.92 -9.92 -19.09
C ARG A 172 7.53 -11.30 -19.39
N GLY A 173 6.67 -12.29 -19.62
CA GLY A 173 7.06 -13.66 -19.94
C GLY A 173 7.63 -14.47 -18.77
N SER A 174 7.90 -13.86 -17.60
CA SER A 174 8.41 -14.55 -16.41
C SER A 174 7.41 -14.60 -15.27
N ARG A 175 6.77 -13.47 -14.92
CA ARG A 175 5.77 -13.39 -13.85
C ARG A 175 4.33 -13.44 -14.36
N TYR A 176 4.12 -13.01 -15.60
CA TYR A 176 2.84 -12.95 -16.30
C TYR A 176 3.06 -13.03 -17.80
N ALA A 177 2.00 -13.43 -18.53
CA ALA A 177 2.03 -13.60 -19.97
C ALA A 177 2.12 -12.26 -20.72
N ASP A 178 2.57 -12.31 -21.97
CA ASP A 178 2.73 -11.14 -22.82
C ASP A 178 1.40 -10.36 -22.98
N GLU A 179 0.29 -11.07 -23.14
CA GLU A 179 -1.02 -10.45 -23.24
C GLU A 179 -1.45 -9.71 -21.97
N GLU A 180 -1.06 -10.20 -20.79
CA GLU A 180 -1.32 -9.52 -19.51
C GLU A 180 -0.51 -8.22 -19.41
N ALA A 181 0.77 -8.28 -19.82
CA ALA A 181 1.64 -7.11 -19.87
C ALA A 181 1.12 -6.05 -20.87
N ASP A 182 0.70 -6.47 -22.07
CA ASP A 182 0.17 -5.55 -23.09
C ASP A 182 -1.09 -4.82 -22.61
N ARG A 183 -2.03 -5.56 -22.00
CA ARG A 183 -3.24 -4.95 -21.41
C ARG A 183 -2.89 -3.97 -20.30
N ALA A 184 -1.95 -4.34 -19.42
CA ALA A 184 -1.52 -3.49 -18.32
C ALA A 184 -0.85 -2.20 -18.83
N ILE A 185 0.05 -2.28 -19.81
CA ILE A 185 0.72 -1.10 -20.37
C ILE A 185 -0.28 -0.19 -21.09
N ALA A 186 -1.24 -0.77 -21.81
CA ALA A 186 -2.27 -0.02 -22.50
C ALA A 186 -3.19 0.78 -21.55
N SER A 187 -3.23 0.45 -20.26
CA SER A 187 -4.06 1.15 -19.26
C SER A 187 -3.50 2.52 -18.83
N TYR A 188 -2.21 2.81 -19.03
CA TYR A 188 -1.55 4.08 -18.63
C TYR A 188 -1.85 5.28 -19.55
N ARG A 189 -2.97 5.27 -20.26
CA ARG A 189 -3.30 6.28 -21.30
C ARG A 189 -4.04 7.52 -20.77
N ALA A 190 -4.57 7.46 -19.55
CA ALA A 190 -5.32 8.55 -18.95
C ALA A 190 -4.56 9.19 -17.76
N PRO A 191 -4.99 10.36 -17.25
CA PRO A 191 -4.46 10.97 -16.02
C PRO A 191 -4.84 10.18 -14.76
N ASP A 192 -3.87 9.88 -13.90
CA ASP A 192 -4.06 9.11 -12.66
C ASP A 192 -4.33 10.03 -11.44
N ASP A 193 -4.70 9.42 -10.31
CA ASP A 193 -4.99 10.11 -9.04
C ASP A 193 -3.80 10.06 -8.05
N ARG A 194 -2.58 9.77 -8.51
CA ARG A 194 -1.42 9.57 -7.62
C ARG A 194 -1.14 10.79 -6.77
N ALA A 195 -1.15 11.98 -7.38
CA ALA A 195 -0.90 13.23 -6.66
C ALA A 195 -1.98 13.52 -5.61
N ARG A 196 -3.24 13.21 -5.92
CA ARG A 196 -4.38 13.33 -5.01
C ARG A 196 -4.21 12.40 -3.80
N VAL A 197 -3.98 11.11 -4.06
CA VAL A 197 -3.82 10.11 -3.00
C VAL A 197 -2.55 10.35 -2.18
N GLY A 198 -1.47 10.85 -2.80
CA GLY A 198 -0.31 11.35 -2.07
C GLY A 198 -0.66 12.52 -1.14
N GLY A 199 -1.54 13.43 -1.59
CA GLY A 199 -2.10 14.49 -0.74
C GLY A 199 -2.92 13.96 0.43
N TRP A 200 -3.72 12.92 0.22
CA TRP A 200 -4.46 12.26 1.29
C TRP A 200 -3.53 11.67 2.36
N ILE A 201 -2.47 10.98 1.94
CA ILE A 201 -1.47 10.43 2.88
C ILE A 201 -0.82 11.56 3.68
N ARG A 202 -0.43 12.68 3.05
CA ARG A 202 0.13 13.84 3.77
C ARG A 202 -0.85 14.43 4.77
N ASN A 203 -2.11 14.61 4.38
CA ASN A 203 -3.15 15.17 5.24
C ASN A 203 -3.45 14.24 6.43
N PHE A 204 -3.49 12.93 6.19
CA PHE A 204 -3.64 11.92 7.24
C PHE A 204 -2.48 12.00 8.24
N LEU A 205 -1.24 11.98 7.75
CA LEU A 205 -0.04 12.07 8.59
C LEU A 205 -0.03 13.36 9.40
N ALA A 206 -0.26 14.52 8.77
CA ALA A 206 -0.25 15.82 9.42
C ALA A 206 -1.27 15.94 10.56
N ARG A 207 -2.43 15.26 10.44
CA ARG A 207 -3.44 15.23 11.50
C ARG A 207 -3.11 14.23 12.60
N ALA A 208 -2.53 13.09 12.22
CA ALA A 208 -2.24 12.01 13.14
C ALA A 208 -0.99 12.27 14.01
N THR A 209 -0.16 13.22 13.61
CA THR A 209 1.04 13.67 14.36
C THR A 209 0.89 15.06 14.99
N ALA A 210 -0.29 15.68 14.91
CA ALA A 210 -0.58 16.99 15.52
C ALA A 210 -0.97 16.86 17.00
#